data_AF-A0A7J2R5U4-F1
#
_entry.id   AF-A0A7J2R5U4-F1
#
_cell.length_a   1.000
_cell.length_b   1.000
_cell.length_c   1.000
_cell.angle_alpha   90.00
_cell.angle_beta   90.00
_cell.angle_gamma   90.00
#
_symmetry.space_group_name_H-M   'P 1'
#
loop_
_entity.id
_entity.type
_entity.pdbx_description
1 polymer ?
#
loop_
_entity_poly.entity_id
_entity_poly.type
_entity_poly.pdbx_seq_one_letter_code
_entity_poly.pdbx_strand_id
1 'polypeptide(L)'
;MAKITSANILKVLSEKWQSFKEIALDLHIIDPQDIKYLKLKLKEFTRKNLTSFVNYGSEKYWKSEKTPLKVPNYLVDILDLEEYIKVLNYIDFYLQILKENPQDVQSWKDLAYYYRYIDCNKEILCLEKIIDFDPFDEETLQYIGFKYLLNNDIDQSMKYLKSAYNLASDELNPDFNLL
;
A
#
# COMPACT_ATOMS: atom_id res chain seq x y z
N MET A 1 3.21 -1.90 -37.80
CA MET A 1 2.98 -1.79 -36.34
C MET A 1 3.23 -0.36 -35.93
N ALA A 2 2.38 0.22 -35.08
CA ALA A 2 2.63 1.55 -34.54
C ALA A 2 3.88 1.50 -33.66
N LYS A 3 4.86 2.36 -33.93
CA LYS A 3 6.10 2.42 -33.16
C LYS A 3 5.80 2.91 -31.75
N ILE A 4 6.28 2.20 -30.73
CA ILE A 4 6.19 2.64 -29.33
C ILE A 4 6.84 4.03 -29.17
N THR A 5 6.19 4.92 -28.43
CA THR A 5 6.68 6.29 -28.17
C THR A 5 6.69 6.60 -26.68
N SER A 6 7.50 7.57 -26.26
CA SER A 6 7.51 8.05 -24.87
C SER A 6 6.12 8.50 -24.41
N ALA A 7 5.35 9.15 -25.28
CA ALA A 7 4.03 9.67 -24.96
C ALA A 7 3.03 8.54 -24.68
N ASN A 8 3.04 7.47 -25.48
CA ASN A 8 2.15 6.35 -25.27
C ASN A 8 2.50 5.57 -23.99
N ILE A 9 3.79 5.41 -23.66
CA ILE A 9 4.20 4.77 -22.41
C ILE A 9 3.73 5.58 -21.20
N LEU A 10 3.98 6.91 -21.19
CA LEU A 10 3.54 7.78 -20.10
C LEU A 10 2.02 7.83 -19.97
N LYS A 11 1.28 7.76 -21.08
CA LYS A 11 -0.17 7.69 -21.07
C LYS A 11 -0.67 6.45 -20.33
N VAL A 12 -0.17 5.27 -20.68
CA VAL A 12 -0.50 3.99 -20.03
C VAL A 12 -0.21 4.07 -18.52
N LEU A 13 0.98 4.55 -18.16
CA LEU A 13 1.38 4.74 -16.76
C LEU A 13 0.58 5.81 -16.00
N SER A 14 -0.21 6.64 -16.67
CA SER A 14 -1.00 7.69 -16.03
C SER A 14 -2.33 7.22 -15.48
N GLU A 15 -2.73 6.00 -15.80
CA GLU A 15 -4.02 5.43 -15.43
C GLU A 15 -3.92 4.65 -14.12
N LYS A 16 -2.89 3.83 -13.96
CA LYS A 16 -2.70 2.93 -12.83
C LYS A 16 -1.22 2.53 -12.63
N TRP A 17 -0.90 1.96 -11.48
CA TRP A 17 0.36 1.25 -11.26
C TRP A 17 0.41 0.00 -12.13
N GLN A 18 1.54 -0.21 -12.81
CA GLN A 18 1.67 -1.34 -13.73
C GLN A 18 3.06 -1.97 -13.69
N SER A 19 3.09 -3.30 -13.76
CA SER A 19 4.31 -4.06 -13.96
C SER A 19 4.84 -3.89 -15.37
N PHE A 20 6.10 -4.28 -15.60
CA PHE A 20 6.68 -4.29 -16.94
C PHE A 20 5.83 -5.10 -17.94
N LYS A 21 5.29 -6.24 -17.50
CA LYS A 21 4.51 -7.15 -18.33
C LYS A 21 3.18 -6.52 -18.73
N GLU A 22 2.51 -5.86 -17.81
CA GLU A 22 1.24 -5.17 -18.06
C GLU A 22 1.41 -4.00 -19.02
N ILE A 23 2.46 -3.19 -18.84
CA ILE A 23 2.77 -2.08 -19.76
C ILE A 23 3.03 -2.62 -21.18
N ALA A 24 3.78 -3.72 -21.28
CA ALA A 24 4.05 -4.35 -22.57
C ALA A 24 2.78 -4.90 -23.23
N LEU A 25 1.87 -5.48 -22.43
CA LEU A 25 0.58 -5.99 -22.88
C LEU A 25 -0.32 -4.86 -23.41
N ASP A 26 -0.47 -3.77 -22.64
CA ASP A 26 -1.32 -2.62 -22.98
C ASP A 26 -0.81 -1.87 -24.21
N LEU A 27 0.50 -1.89 -24.44
CA LEU A 27 1.14 -1.30 -25.62
C LEU A 27 1.25 -2.28 -26.80
N HIS A 28 0.75 -3.51 -26.65
CA HIS A 28 0.83 -4.58 -27.65
C HIS A 28 2.26 -4.82 -28.16
N ILE A 29 3.24 -4.80 -27.26
CA ILE A 29 4.66 -4.98 -27.57
C ILE A 29 4.95 -6.47 -27.78
N ILE A 30 5.37 -6.82 -28.99
CA ILE A 30 5.82 -8.17 -29.34
C ILE A 30 7.30 -8.17 -29.77
N ASP A 31 7.75 -7.06 -30.38
CA ASP A 31 9.11 -6.95 -30.92
C ASP A 31 10.18 -6.84 -29.81
N PRO A 32 11.24 -7.68 -29.84
CA PRO A 32 12.33 -7.63 -28.86
C PRO A 32 13.04 -6.26 -28.76
N GLN A 33 13.12 -5.49 -29.84
CA GLN A 33 13.68 -4.14 -29.84
C GLN A 33 12.77 -3.16 -29.09
N ASP A 34 11.45 -3.29 -29.24
CA ASP A 34 10.49 -2.47 -28.49
C ASP A 34 10.49 -2.83 -27.00
N ILE A 35 10.71 -4.11 -26.65
CA ILE A 35 10.95 -4.54 -25.25
C ILE A 35 12.21 -3.85 -24.70
N LYS A 36 13.31 -3.86 -25.47
CA LYS A 36 14.56 -3.18 -25.07
C LYS A 36 14.35 -1.68 -24.91
N TYR A 37 13.61 -1.07 -25.83
CA TYR A 37 13.25 0.35 -25.80
C TYR A 37 12.42 0.69 -24.56
N LEU A 38 11.38 -0.10 -24.24
CA LEU A 38 10.55 0.09 -23.04
C LEU A 38 11.41 0.03 -21.77
N LYS A 39 12.29 -0.97 -21.64
CA LYS A 39 13.22 -1.07 -20.48
C LYS A 39 14.10 0.17 -20.33
N LEU A 40 14.62 0.71 -21.43
CA LEU A 40 15.42 1.92 -21.41
C LEU A 40 14.59 3.15 -21.04
N LYS A 41 13.35 3.25 -21.55
CA LYS A 41 12.46 4.36 -21.25
C LYS A 41 11.98 4.40 -19.81
N LEU A 42 11.62 3.28 -19.21
CA LEU A 42 11.25 3.25 -17.79
C LEU A 42 12.41 3.73 -16.90
N LYS A 43 13.65 3.31 -17.19
CA LYS A 43 14.85 3.82 -16.48
C LYS A 43 15.04 5.32 -16.70
N GLU A 44 14.87 5.80 -17.93
CA GLU A 44 14.97 7.22 -18.26
C GLU A 44 13.92 8.06 -17.54
N PHE A 45 12.67 7.59 -17.48
CA PHE A 45 11.56 8.27 -16.82
C PHE A 45 11.75 8.37 -15.31
N THR A 46 12.16 7.28 -14.67
CA THR A 46 12.51 7.31 -13.24
C THR A 46 13.63 8.31 -12.97
N ARG A 47 14.72 8.31 -13.77
CA ARG A 47 15.82 9.29 -13.60
C ARG A 47 15.37 10.75 -13.79
N LYS A 48 14.36 10.98 -14.61
CA LYS A 48 13.79 12.30 -14.89
C LYS A 48 12.61 12.66 -13.98
N ASN A 49 12.31 11.84 -12.96
CA ASN A 49 11.18 12.01 -12.06
C ASN A 49 9.82 12.14 -12.79
N LEU A 50 9.68 11.48 -13.95
CA LEU A 50 8.41 11.42 -14.69
C LEU A 50 7.53 10.26 -14.23
N THR A 51 8.11 9.29 -13.53
CA THR A 51 7.44 8.11 -12.99
C THR A 51 8.06 7.73 -11.66
N SER A 52 7.23 7.26 -10.74
CA SER A 52 7.68 6.54 -9.55
C SER A 52 7.61 5.03 -9.77
N PHE A 53 8.28 4.27 -8.88
CA PHE A 53 8.14 2.83 -8.86
C PHE A 53 8.02 2.27 -7.43
N VAL A 54 7.30 1.16 -7.30
CA VAL A 54 7.20 0.34 -6.09
C VAL A 54 7.71 -1.06 -6.42
N ASN A 55 8.45 -1.68 -5.50
CA ASN A 55 8.78 -3.10 -5.59
C ASN A 55 7.75 -3.88 -4.77
N TYR A 56 7.12 -4.89 -5.37
CA TYR A 56 6.16 -5.78 -4.72
C TYR A 56 6.45 -7.22 -5.13
N GLY A 57 6.78 -8.06 -4.15
CA GLY A 57 7.35 -9.39 -4.40
C GLY A 57 8.65 -9.30 -5.21
N SER A 58 8.72 -10.03 -6.32
CA SER A 58 9.87 -10.01 -7.26
C SER A 58 9.69 -9.02 -8.41
N GLU A 59 8.58 -8.28 -8.45
CA GLU A 59 8.23 -7.40 -9.56
C GLU A 59 8.31 -5.92 -9.17
N LYS A 60 8.50 -5.08 -10.19
CA LYS A 60 8.49 -3.63 -10.06
C LYS A 60 7.29 -3.08 -10.81
N TYR A 61 6.62 -2.12 -10.18
CA TYR A 61 5.45 -1.43 -10.71
C TYR A 61 5.77 0.04 -10.89
N TRP A 62 5.32 0.64 -11.99
CA TRP A 62 5.50 2.06 -12.30
C TRP A 62 4.16 2.77 -12.39
N LYS A 63 4.17 4.06 -12.05
CA LYS A 63 3.07 5.00 -12.31
C LYS A 63 3.63 6.37 -12.66
N SER A 64 2.95 7.10 -13.55
CA SER A 64 3.38 8.44 -13.95
C SER A 64 3.07 9.45 -12.85
N GLU A 65 3.99 10.37 -12.59
CA GLU A 65 3.76 11.51 -11.72
C GLU A 65 2.95 12.57 -12.48
N LYS A 66 1.68 12.82 -12.12
CA LYS A 66 0.83 13.79 -12.84
C LYS A 66 1.18 15.25 -12.55
N THR A 67 1.93 15.52 -11.49
CA THR A 67 2.47 16.84 -11.13
C THR A 67 3.44 16.64 -9.97
N PRO A 68 4.54 17.40 -9.83
CA PRO A 68 5.19 17.52 -8.54
C PRO A 68 4.14 18.08 -7.59
N LEU A 69 3.72 17.29 -6.59
CA LEU A 69 2.79 17.73 -5.56
C LEU A 69 3.26 19.10 -5.05
N LYS A 70 2.42 20.14 -5.18
CA LYS A 70 2.62 21.37 -4.41
C LYS A 70 2.37 21.00 -2.95
N VAL A 71 3.42 20.63 -2.26
CA VAL A 71 3.32 20.24 -0.86
C VAL A 71 3.11 21.49 -0.02
N PRO A 72 2.06 21.54 0.82
CA PRO A 72 1.88 22.63 1.77
C PRO A 72 3.12 22.76 2.65
N ASN A 73 3.64 23.98 2.80
CA ASN A 73 4.89 24.28 3.50
C ASN A 73 4.98 23.71 4.93
N TYR A 74 3.86 23.42 5.60
CA TYR A 74 3.83 22.88 6.95
C TYR A 74 4.19 21.38 7.05
N LEU A 75 4.23 20.65 5.92
CA LEU A 75 4.61 19.22 5.89
C LEU A 75 6.13 19.01 5.75
N VAL A 76 6.88 20.08 5.48
CA VAL A 76 8.34 20.05 5.28
C VAL A 76 9.10 19.74 6.59
N ASP A 77 8.48 19.97 7.75
CA ASP A 77 9.17 19.88 9.04
C ASP A 77 9.04 18.52 9.75
N ILE A 78 8.22 17.58 9.24
CA ILE A 78 7.84 16.33 9.96
C ILE A 78 8.36 15.07 9.26
N LEU A 79 8.45 15.08 7.94
CA LEU A 79 9.03 14.04 7.11
C LEU A 79 9.86 14.72 6.02
N ASP A 80 10.99 14.14 5.64
CA ASP A 80 11.64 14.55 4.39
C ASP A 80 10.59 14.47 3.28
N LEU A 81 10.46 15.53 2.49
CA LEU A 81 9.44 15.65 1.44
C LEU A 81 9.48 14.43 0.51
N GLU A 82 10.67 13.92 0.24
CA GLU A 82 10.87 12.71 -0.56
C GLU A 82 10.27 11.47 0.11
N GLU A 83 10.45 11.33 1.43
CA GLU A 83 9.90 10.22 2.22
C GLU A 83 8.37 10.31 2.29
N TYR A 84 7.81 11.49 2.48
CA TYR A 84 6.35 11.69 2.49
C TYR A 84 5.71 11.31 1.16
N ILE A 85 6.27 11.78 0.04
CA ILE A 85 5.80 11.42 -1.31
C ILE A 85 5.91 9.90 -1.53
N LYS A 86 7.01 9.30 -1.06
CA LYS A 86 7.20 7.86 -1.15
C LYS A 86 6.11 7.10 -0.39
N VAL A 87 5.77 7.53 0.82
CA VAL A 87 4.67 6.95 1.62
C VAL A 87 3.33 7.06 0.89
N LEU A 88 3.01 8.23 0.30
CA LEU A 88 1.77 8.40 -0.48
C LEU A 88 1.72 7.47 -1.70
N ASN A 89 2.85 7.26 -2.37
CA ASN A 89 2.94 6.34 -3.50
C ASN A 89 2.72 4.88 -3.09
N TYR A 90 3.23 4.46 -1.93
CA TYR A 90 2.91 3.12 -1.40
C TYR A 90 1.44 2.99 -1.05
N ILE A 91 0.83 3.98 -0.39
CA ILE A 91 -0.61 3.98 -0.07
C ILE A 91 -1.45 3.83 -1.34
N ASP A 92 -1.19 4.67 -2.35
CA ASP A 92 -1.91 4.63 -3.62
C ASP A 92 -1.71 3.29 -4.37
N PHE A 93 -0.52 2.69 -4.28
CA PHE A 93 -0.25 1.35 -4.81
C PHE A 93 -1.08 0.27 -4.13
N TYR A 94 -1.03 0.16 -2.80
CA TYR A 94 -1.78 -0.89 -2.09
C TYR A 94 -3.29 -0.71 -2.18
N LEU A 95 -3.79 0.53 -2.24
CA LEU A 95 -5.20 0.78 -2.54
C LEU A 95 -5.62 0.25 -3.92
N GLN A 96 -4.74 0.31 -4.92
CA GLN A 96 -5.03 -0.30 -6.22
C GLN A 96 -5.06 -1.83 -6.13
N ILE A 97 -4.12 -2.45 -5.42
CA ILE A 97 -4.13 -3.91 -5.21
C ILE A 97 -5.43 -4.33 -4.52
N LEU A 98 -5.83 -3.64 -3.46
CA LEU A 98 -7.05 -3.93 -2.72
C LEU A 98 -8.34 -3.65 -3.50
N LYS A 99 -8.30 -2.76 -4.50
CA LYS A 99 -9.42 -2.57 -5.43
C LYS A 99 -9.64 -3.81 -6.31
N GLU A 100 -8.57 -4.48 -6.70
CA GLU A 100 -8.61 -5.68 -7.56
C GLU A 100 -8.78 -6.97 -6.73
N ASN A 101 -8.15 -7.02 -5.56
CA ASN A 101 -8.22 -8.12 -4.61
C ASN A 101 -8.42 -7.60 -3.17
N PRO A 102 -9.68 -7.35 -2.76
CA PRO A 102 -9.99 -6.84 -1.42
C PRO A 102 -9.63 -7.79 -0.27
N GLN A 103 -9.33 -9.07 -0.57
CA GLN A 103 -8.98 -10.09 0.43
C GLN A 103 -7.47 -10.26 0.61
N ASP A 104 -6.65 -9.43 -0.03
CA ASP A 104 -5.19 -9.45 0.18
C ASP A 104 -4.83 -8.89 1.56
N VAL A 105 -4.72 -9.78 2.55
CA VAL A 105 -4.36 -9.44 3.93
C VAL A 105 -3.00 -8.76 4.02
N GLN A 106 -2.03 -9.15 3.18
CA GLN A 106 -0.70 -8.53 3.20
C GLN A 106 -0.79 -7.07 2.75
N SER A 107 -1.58 -6.78 1.71
CA SER A 107 -1.82 -5.40 1.27
C SER A 107 -2.52 -4.56 2.34
N TRP A 108 -3.44 -5.13 3.14
CA TRP A 108 -4.01 -4.43 4.30
C TRP A 108 -2.97 -4.15 5.39
N LYS A 109 -2.07 -5.10 5.68
CA LYS A 109 -0.94 -4.91 6.62
C LYS A 109 -0.01 -3.80 6.17
N ASP A 110 0.39 -3.81 4.90
CA ASP A 110 1.25 -2.78 4.33
C ASP A 110 0.55 -1.40 4.35
N LEU A 111 -0.73 -1.35 4.00
CA LEU A 111 -1.50 -0.11 4.04
C LEU A 111 -1.61 0.46 5.46
N ALA A 112 -1.85 -0.38 6.48
CA ALA A 112 -1.82 0.03 7.89
C ALA A 112 -0.44 0.60 8.27
N TYR A 113 0.64 -0.09 7.89
CA TYR A 113 2.01 0.35 8.14
C TYR A 113 2.29 1.73 7.54
N TYR A 114 1.79 2.04 6.34
CA TYR A 114 2.01 3.37 5.74
C TYR A 114 1.07 4.43 6.31
N TYR A 115 -0.18 4.08 6.62
CA TYR A 115 -1.11 5.04 7.22
C TYR A 115 -0.71 5.50 8.62
N ARG A 116 0.05 4.72 9.38
CA ARG A 116 0.54 5.14 10.70
C ARG A 116 1.30 6.48 10.69
N TYR A 117 1.91 6.83 9.56
CA TYR A 117 2.68 8.04 9.37
C TYR A 117 1.85 9.23 8.86
N ILE A 118 0.63 8.97 8.39
CA ILE A 118 -0.19 9.94 7.65
C ILE A 118 -1.52 10.21 8.36
N ASP A 119 -2.21 9.16 8.78
CA ASP A 119 -3.58 9.19 9.28
C ASP A 119 -3.85 7.98 10.19
N CYS A 120 -3.76 8.20 11.50
CA CYS A 120 -3.99 7.19 12.55
C CYS A 120 -5.38 6.54 12.42
N ASN A 121 -6.41 7.27 11.98
CA ASN A 121 -7.75 6.70 11.85
C ASN A 121 -7.82 5.72 10.69
N LYS A 122 -7.15 6.01 9.56
CA LYS A 122 -7.07 5.07 8.44
C LYS A 122 -6.21 3.86 8.75
N GLU A 123 -5.17 4.02 9.55
CA GLU A 123 -4.39 2.90 10.08
C GLU A 123 -5.30 1.95 10.89
N ILE A 124 -6.08 2.47 11.84
CA ILE A 124 -7.05 1.69 12.63
C ILE A 124 -8.03 0.95 11.72
N LEU A 125 -8.60 1.62 10.72
CA LEU A 125 -9.52 0.95 9.76
C LEU A 125 -8.85 -0.21 9.01
N CYS A 126 -7.57 -0.09 8.64
CA CYS A 126 -6.85 -1.17 7.99
C CYS A 126 -6.57 -2.33 8.96
N LEU A 127 -6.28 -2.03 10.22
CA LEU A 127 -6.09 -3.04 11.27
C LEU A 127 -7.41 -3.78 11.58
N GLU A 128 -8.53 -3.06 11.64
CA GLU A 128 -9.85 -3.67 11.79
C GLU A 128 -10.18 -4.59 10.62
N LYS A 129 -9.77 -4.23 9.40
CA LYS A 129 -9.88 -5.12 8.24
C LYS A 129 -9.05 -6.40 8.39
N ILE A 130 -7.87 -6.34 9.01
CA ILE A 130 -7.05 -7.54 9.29
C ILE A 130 -7.77 -8.45 10.28
N ILE A 131 -8.38 -7.88 11.33
CA ILE A 131 -9.20 -8.64 12.31
C ILE A 131 -10.45 -9.25 11.70
N ASP A 132 -11.06 -8.62 10.69
CA ASP A 132 -12.18 -9.23 9.94
C ASP A 132 -11.75 -10.56 9.26
N PHE A 133 -10.47 -10.71 8.89
CA PHE A 133 -9.93 -11.94 8.29
C PHE A 133 -9.44 -12.95 9.33
N ASP A 134 -8.78 -12.47 10.38
CA ASP A 134 -8.33 -13.29 11.52
C ASP A 134 -8.76 -12.65 12.85
N PRO A 135 -9.94 -13.04 13.36
CA PRO A 135 -10.44 -12.54 14.64
C PRO A 135 -9.57 -12.94 15.84
N PHE A 136 -8.63 -13.88 15.65
CA PHE A 136 -7.78 -14.43 16.69
C PHE A 136 -6.34 -13.88 16.65
N ASP A 137 -6.06 -12.89 15.79
CA ASP A 137 -4.79 -12.19 15.75
C ASP A 137 -4.64 -11.28 16.99
N GLU A 138 -4.12 -11.88 18.07
CA GLU A 138 -3.87 -11.22 19.35
C GLU A 138 -3.03 -9.95 19.20
N GLU A 139 -1.97 -10.00 18.37
CA GLU A 139 -1.05 -8.88 18.16
C GLU A 139 -1.79 -7.70 17.53
N THR A 140 -2.57 -7.94 16.48
CA THR A 140 -3.35 -6.89 15.82
C THR A 140 -4.43 -6.34 16.76
N LEU A 141 -5.11 -7.17 17.54
CA LEU A 141 -6.09 -6.72 18.55
C LEU A 141 -5.45 -5.82 19.61
N GLN A 142 -4.28 -6.24 20.12
CA GLN A 142 -3.53 -5.47 21.10
C GLN A 142 -3.10 -4.12 20.51
N TYR A 143 -2.64 -4.11 19.27
CA TYR A 143 -2.20 -2.90 18.58
C TYR A 143 -3.35 -1.90 18.39
N ILE A 144 -4.53 -2.35 17.95
CA ILE A 144 -5.74 -1.52 17.86
C ILE A 144 -6.12 -0.96 19.23
N GLY A 145 -6.08 -1.79 20.27
CA GLY A 145 -6.37 -1.38 21.64
C GLY A 145 -5.47 -0.24 22.12
N PHE A 146 -4.16 -0.31 21.85
CA PHE A 146 -3.23 0.77 22.17
C PHE A 146 -3.45 2.02 21.32
N LYS A 147 -3.85 1.89 20.06
CA LYS A 147 -4.18 3.05 19.21
C LYS A 147 -5.38 3.82 19.74
N TYR A 148 -6.45 3.13 20.13
CA TYR A 148 -7.60 3.77 20.76
C TYR A 148 -7.23 4.42 22.10
N LEU A 149 -6.35 3.79 22.90
CA LEU A 149 -5.85 4.38 24.14
C LEU A 149 -5.10 5.70 23.89
N LEU A 150 -4.21 5.73 22.89
CA LEU A 150 -3.48 6.94 22.50
C LEU A 150 -4.41 8.05 22.00
N ASN A 151 -5.56 7.67 21.42
CA ASN A 151 -6.60 8.60 20.99
C ASN A 151 -7.58 8.98 22.13
N ASN A 152 -7.33 8.57 23.37
CA ASN A 152 -8.20 8.74 24.54
C ASN A 152 -9.60 8.09 24.40
N ASP A 153 -9.78 7.15 23.47
CA ASP A 153 -10.99 6.33 23.38
C ASP A 153 -10.82 5.09 24.27
N ILE A 154 -11.07 5.28 25.56
CA ILE A 154 -10.88 4.25 26.58
C ILE A 154 -11.84 3.08 26.36
N ASP A 155 -13.06 3.33 25.89
CA ASP A 155 -14.07 2.30 25.71
C ASP A 155 -13.68 1.32 24.60
N GLN A 156 -13.26 1.82 23.43
CA GLN A 156 -12.76 0.94 22.36
C GLN A 156 -11.44 0.28 22.77
N SER A 157 -10.53 1.01 23.42
CA SER A 157 -9.28 0.43 23.90
C SER A 157 -9.52 -0.80 24.79
N MET A 158 -10.39 -0.66 25.80
CA MET A 158 -10.74 -1.74 26.71
C MET A 158 -11.38 -2.93 26.01
N LYS A 159 -12.24 -2.68 25.01
CA LYS A 159 -12.85 -3.74 24.20
C LYS A 159 -11.77 -4.58 23.51
N TYR A 160 -10.86 -3.96 22.76
CA TYR A 160 -9.84 -4.68 21.99
C TYR A 160 -8.77 -5.33 22.88
N LEU A 161 -8.27 -4.63 23.90
CA LEU A 161 -7.28 -5.19 24.83
C LEU A 161 -7.84 -6.38 25.64
N LYS A 162 -9.12 -6.33 26.03
CA LYS A 162 -9.77 -7.46 26.70
C LYS A 162 -9.91 -8.67 25.77
N SER A 163 -10.26 -8.44 24.50
CA SER A 163 -10.28 -9.52 23.51
C SER A 163 -8.91 -10.17 23.35
N ALA A 164 -7.85 -9.36 23.16
CA ALA A 164 -6.48 -9.88 23.08
C ALA A 164 -6.09 -10.67 24.33
N TYR A 165 -6.37 -10.14 25.53
CA TYR A 165 -6.09 -10.82 26.80
C TYR A 165 -6.80 -12.16 26.94
N ASN A 166 -8.08 -12.24 26.54
CA ASN A 166 -8.85 -13.48 26.60
C ASN A 166 -8.32 -14.55 25.65
N LEU A 167 -7.69 -14.16 24.53
CA LEU A 167 -7.04 -15.09 23.61
C LEU A 167 -5.71 -15.59 24.15
N ALA A 168 -4.89 -14.69 24.72
CA ALA A 168 -3.61 -15.04 25.33
C ALA A 168 -3.77 -15.93 26.58
N SER A 169 -4.84 -15.71 27.32
CA SER A 169 -5.20 -16.47 28.51
C SER A 169 -6.08 -17.67 28.08
N ASP A 170 -5.47 -18.69 27.46
CA ASP A 170 -6.07 -19.97 26.98
C ASP A 170 -7.09 -20.63 27.95
N GLU A 171 -7.13 -20.23 29.22
CA GLU A 171 -8.13 -20.66 30.22
C GLU A 171 -9.58 -20.19 29.99
N LEU A 172 -9.86 -19.24 29.09
CA LEU A 172 -11.21 -18.66 28.92
C LEU A 172 -11.86 -18.90 27.55
N ASN A 173 -11.27 -19.71 26.68
CA ASN A 173 -11.81 -20.00 25.35
C ASN A 173 -12.51 -21.37 25.29
N PRO A 174 -13.86 -21.45 25.40
CA PRO A 174 -14.57 -22.73 25.35
C PRO A 174 -14.49 -23.45 23.99
N ASP A 175 -14.12 -22.74 22.91
CA ASP A 175 -14.05 -23.30 21.55
C ASP A 175 -12.67 -23.86 21.17
N PHE A 176 -11.62 -23.65 21.99
CA PHE A 176 -10.28 -24.19 21.72
C PHE A 176 -10.15 -25.69 22.05
N ASN A 177 -11.14 -26.29 22.70
CA ASN A 177 -11.18 -27.73 23.06
C ASN A 177 -11.86 -28.64 22.01
N LEU A 178 -12.12 -28.15 20.79
CA LEU A 178 -12.85 -28.91 19.75
C LEU A 178 -12.14 -29.05 18.39
N LEU A 179 -10.82 -28.83 18.33
CA LEU A 179 -9.95 -29.26 17.21
C LEU A 179 -9.00 -30.36 17.66
#